data_AF-A0A3N6P2X1-F1
#
_entry.id   AF-A0A3N6P2X1-F1
#
_cell.length_a   1.000
_cell.length_b   1.000
_cell.length_c   1.000
_cell.angle_alpha   90.00
_cell.angle_beta   90.00
_cell.angle_gamma   90.00
#
_symmetry.space_group_name_H-M   'P 1'
#
loop_
_entity.id
_entity.type
_entity.pdbx_description
1 polymer ?
#
loop_
_entity_poly.entity_id
_entity_poly.type
_entity_poly.pdbx_seq_one_letter_code
_entity_poly.pdbx_strand_id
1 'polypeptide(L)' 'MSSSETFFSDGLQLEQRGRLSDAVEAYNHAIETSPRESRYYHARAKVYEKIGKMKDALNDYTTASQLSPQNTEIYL' A
#
# COMPACT_ATOMS: atom_id res chain seq x y z
N MET A 1 13.44 9.78 -9.44
CA MET A 1 12.43 8.91 -8.82
C MET A 1 13.14 7.63 -8.40
N SER A 2 12.98 7.16 -7.16
CA SER A 2 13.43 5.82 -6.81
C SER A 2 12.59 4.77 -7.55
N SER A 3 13.10 3.55 -7.70
CA SER A 3 12.32 2.46 -8.30
C SER A 3 10.99 2.26 -7.56
N SER A 4 10.98 2.40 -6.23
CA SER A 4 9.78 2.33 -5.40
C SER A 4 8.72 3.38 -5.70
N GLU A 5 9.12 4.65 -5.82
CA GLU A 5 8.19 5.76 -6.13
C GLU A 5 7.65 5.66 -7.56
N THR A 6 8.41 5.05 -8.48
CA THR A 6 7.95 4.79 -9.86
C THR A 6 6.83 3.76 -9.86
N PHE A 7 7.06 2.61 -9.22
CA PHE A 7 6.04 1.57 -9.06
C PHE A 7 4.80 2.08 -8.30
N PHE A 8 4.98 2.93 -7.29
CA PHE A 8 3.87 3.55 -6.58
C PHE A 8 3.02 4.46 -7.49
N SER A 9 3.67 5.32 -8.29
CA SER A 9 2.99 6.18 -9.26
C SER A 9 2.24 5.36 -10.32
N ASP A 10 2.82 4.25 -10.78
CA ASP A 10 2.18 3.33 -11.72
C ASP A 10 0.95 2.67 -11.10
N GLY A 11 1.05 2.21 -9.84
CA GLY A 11 -0.09 1.66 -9.10
C GLY A 11 -1.25 2.64 -8.99
N LEU A 12 -0.98 3.92 -8.69
CA LEU A 12 -1.99 4.97 -8.63
C LEU A 12 -2.68 5.19 -9.99
N GLN A 13 -1.92 5.21 -11.08
CA GLN A 13 -2.48 5.36 -12.42
C GLN A 13 -3.33 4.15 -12.84
N LEU A 14 -2.89 2.94 -12.50
CA LEU A 14 -3.63 1.70 -12.78
C LEU A 14 -4.94 1.66 -11.98
N GLU A 15 -4.90 2.08 -10.71
CA GLU A 15 -6.08 2.21 -9.85
C GLU A 15 -7.10 3.18 -10.44
N GLN A 16 -6.65 4.36 -10.89
CA GLN A 16 -7.52 5.36 -11.54
C GLN A 16 -8.16 4.83 -12.82
N ARG A 17 -7.47 3.95 -13.55
CA ARG A 17 -7.98 3.29 -14.76
C ARG A 17 -8.85 2.06 -14.46
N GLY A 18 -9.09 1.73 -13.18
CA GLY A 18 -9.85 0.54 -12.78
C GLY A 18 -9.12 -0.78 -13.00
N ARG A 19 -7.82 -0.75 -13.34
CA ARG A 19 -6.97 -1.94 -13.49
C ARG A 19 -6.46 -2.38 -12.12
N LEU A 20 -7.39 -2.81 -11.27
CA LEU A 20 -7.14 -3.03 -9.83
C LEU A 20 -6.13 -4.15 -9.56
N SER A 21 -6.18 -5.25 -10.32
CA SER A 21 -5.19 -6.34 -10.18
C SER A 21 -3.77 -5.87 -10.53
N ASP A 22 -3.61 -5.09 -11.60
CA ASP A 22 -2.30 -4.57 -11.99
C ASP A 22 -1.79 -3.52 -10.98
N ALA A 23 -2.69 -2.73 -10.40
CA ALA A 23 -2.34 -1.77 -9.34
C ALA A 23 -1.77 -2.48 -8.11
N VAL A 24 -2.34 -3.63 -7.72
CA VAL A 24 -1.81 -4.46 -6.62
C VAL A 24 -0.38 -4.90 -6.93
N GLU A 25 -0.09 -5.38 -8.13
CA GLU A 25 1.27 -5.81 -8.51
C GLU A 25 2.26 -4.64 -8.52
N ALA A 26 1.85 -3.47 -9.00
CA ALA A 26 2.69 -2.28 -8.93
C ALA A 26 3.01 -1.90 -7.46
N TYR A 27 2.01 -1.94 -6.57
CA TYR A 27 2.26 -1.71 -5.14
C TYR A 27 3.10 -2.81 -4.50
N ASN A 28 3.01 -4.07 -4.94
CA ASN A 28 3.89 -5.16 -4.49
C ASN A 28 5.35 -4.81 -4.75
N HIS A 29 5.68 -4.39 -5.98
CA HIS A 29 7.05 -4.00 -6.33
C HIS A 29 7.54 -2.75 -5.58
N ALA A 30 6.65 -1.78 -5.32
CA ALA A 30 6.97 -0.63 -4.49
C ALA A 30 7.33 -1.06 -3.05
N ILE A 31 6.58 -2.01 -2.49
CA ILE A 31 6.82 -2.59 -1.16
C ILE A 31 8.10 -3.41 -1.12
N GLU A 32 8.36 -4.26 -2.12
CA GLU A 32 9.58 -5.07 -2.20
C GLU A 32 10.85 -4.20 -2.19
N THR A 33 10.80 -3.06 -2.88
CA THR A 33 11.92 -2.13 -2.99
C THR A 33 12.03 -1.16 -1.81
N SER A 34 10.95 -0.95 -1.05
CA SER A 34 10.92 -0.04 0.10
C SER A 34 9.88 -0.50 1.14
N PRO A 35 10.17 -1.57 1.90
CA PRO A 35 9.20 -2.24 2.76
C PRO A 35 8.84 -1.48 4.04
N ARG A 36 9.48 -0.33 4.29
CA ARG A 36 9.20 0.52 5.47
C ARG A 36 8.32 1.73 5.13
N GLU A 37 7.90 1.86 3.88
CA GLU A 37 7.05 2.95 3.43
C GLU A 37 5.57 2.59 3.65
N SER A 38 4.96 3.16 4.69
CA SER A 38 3.58 2.89 5.08
C SER A 38 2.56 3.24 3.99
N ARG A 39 2.85 4.29 3.18
CA ARG A 39 1.96 4.77 2.13
C ARG A 39 1.64 3.68 1.10
N TYR A 40 2.59 2.78 0.82
CA TYR A 40 2.41 1.73 -0.18
C TYR A 40 1.45 0.64 0.30
N TYR A 41 1.58 0.23 1.56
CA TYR A 41 0.64 -0.71 2.18
C TYR A 41 -0.76 -0.12 2.26
N HIS A 42 -0.89 1.15 2.67
CA HIS A 42 -2.18 1.83 2.71
C HIS A 42 -2.83 1.87 1.31
N ALA A 43 -2.08 2.22 0.28
CA ALA A 43 -2.62 2.27 -1.08
C ALA A 43 -3.05 0.89 -1.59
N ARG A 44 -2.25 -0.16 -1.34
CA ARG A 44 -2.62 -1.54 -1.69
C ARG A 44 -3.85 -2.02 -0.93
N ALA A 45 -3.99 -1.66 0.35
CA ALA A 45 -5.16 -1.97 1.17
C ALA A 45 -6.46 -1.41 0.56
N LYS A 46 -6.44 -0.14 0.13
CA LYS A 46 -7.59 0.49 -0.55
C LYS A 46 -7.98 -0.24 -1.82
N VAL A 47 -7.01 -0.74 -2.58
CA VAL A 47 -7.30 -1.54 -3.77
C VAL A 47 -7.86 -2.91 -3.40
N TYR A 48 -7.35 -3.54 -2.34
CA TYR A 48 -7.92 -4.79 -1.81
C TYR A 48 -9.38 -4.64 -1.36
N GLU A 49 -9.76 -3.52 -0.74
CA GLU A 49 -11.15 -3.22 -0.42
C GLU A 49 -12.03 -3.18 -1.69
N LYS A 50 -11.55 -2.48 -2.74
CA LYS A 50 -12.28 -2.36 -4.01
C LYS A 50 -12.52 -3.69 -4.71
N ILE A 51 -11.63 -4.68 -4.54
CA ILE A 51 -11.76 -6.02 -5.13
C ILE A 51 -12.35 -7.06 -4.16
N GLY A 52 -12.82 -6.64 -2.97
CA GLY A 52 -13.48 -7.51 -1.99
C GLY A 52 -12.53 -8.37 -1.13
N LYS A 53 -11.21 -8.13 -1.20
CA LYS A 53 -10.20 -8.84 -0.40
C LYS A 53 -10.01 -8.19 0.97
N MET A 54 -11.06 -8.20 1.78
CA MET A 54 -11.10 -7.46 3.05
C MET A 54 -10.04 -7.91 4.06
N LYS A 55 -9.70 -9.21 4.09
CA LYS A 55 -8.64 -9.73 4.99
C LYS A 55 -7.27 -9.18 4.63
N ASP A 56 -6.94 -9.13 3.35
CA ASP A 56 -5.66 -8.62 2.86
C ASP A 56 -5.56 -7.10 3.09
N ALA A 57 -6.67 -6.38 2.88
CA ALA A 57 -6.76 -4.95 3.19
C ALA A 57 -6.49 -4.65 4.67
N LEU A 58 -7.14 -5.39 5.59
CA LEU A 58 -6.93 -5.21 7.03
C LEU A 58 -5.49 -5.49 7.45
N ASN A 59 -4.87 -6.51 6.86
CA ASN A 59 -3.46 -6.81 7.14
C ASN A 59 -2.55 -5.66 6.69
N ASP A 60 -2.75 -5.14 5.48
CA ASP A 60 -1.96 -4.03 4.95
C ASP A 60 -2.19 -2.72 5.73
N TYR A 61 -3.43 -2.42 6.15
CA TYR A 61 -3.69 -1.26 7.02
C TYR A 61 -3.00 -1.41 8.36
N THR A 62 -3.00 -2.61 8.94
CA THR A 62 -2.29 -2.90 10.19
C THR A 62 -0.79 -2.67 10.03
N THR A 63 -0.20 -3.18 8.94
CA THR A 63 1.22 -2.95 8.64
C THR A 63 1.51 -1.47 8.40
N ALA A 64 0.69 -0.76 7.65
CA ALA A 64 0.85 0.69 7.42
C ALA A 64 0.84 1.47 8.75
N SER A 65 -0.08 1.14 9.65
CA SER A 65 -0.17 1.75 10.98
C SER A 65 1.05 1.46 11.86
N GLN A 66 1.61 0.26 11.77
CA GLN A 66 2.84 -0.11 12.50
C GLN A 66 4.08 0.61 11.95
N LEU A 67 4.14 0.87 10.64
CA LEU A 67 5.27 1.50 9.97
C LEU A 67 5.27 3.03 10.07
N SER A 68 4.10 3.66 10.20
CA SER A 68 3.98 5.09 10.51
C SER A 68 3.27 5.30 11.83
N PRO A 69 3.97 5.09 12.96
CA PRO A 69 3.50 5.52 14.26
C PRO A 69 3.62 7.04 14.35
N GLN A 70 2.89 7.79 13.53
CA GLN A 70 2.89 9.25 13.58
C GLN A 70 2.06 9.81 14.75
N ASN A 71 1.40 8.98 15.56
CA ASN A 71 0.65 9.47 16.72
C ASN A 71 0.18 8.37 17.69
N THR A 72 0.98 7.33 17.89
CA THR A 72 0.79 6.50 19.09
C THR A 72 1.95 6.83 19.99
N GLU A 73 1.77 7.85 20.82
CA GLU A 73 2.43 7.89 22.12
C GLU A 73 2.22 6.51 22.74
N ILE A 74 3.25 5.67 22.59
CA ILE A 74 3.44 4.52 23.45
C ILE A 74 3.77 5.14 24.81
N TYR A 75 2.76 5.29 25.66
CA TYR A 75 2.98 5.15 27.09
C TYR A 75 2.26 3.89 27.56
N LEU A 76 3.09 3.02 28.13
CA LEU A 76 2.86 1.73 28.76
C LEU A 76 1.61 1.67 29.64
#